data_AF-A0AAD7WUG4-F1
#
_entry.id   AF-A0AAD7WUG4-F1
#
_cell.length_a   1.000
_cell.length_b   1.000
_cell.length_c   1.000
_cell.angle_alpha   90.00
_cell.angle_beta   90.00
_cell.angle_gamma   90.00
#
_symmetry.space_group_name_H-M   'P 1'
#
loop_
_entity.id
_entity.type
_entity.pdbx_description
1 polymer ?
#
loop_
_entity_poly.entity_id
_entity_poly.type
_entity_poly.pdbx_seq_one_letter_code
_entity_poly.pdbx_strand_id
1 'polypeptide(L)'
;MKGRQISFIIRATYDVLPTPKNLHQWLGEDPSCALCQTPATLRHILTGCKTSLSQGRYTWRHNQVLRQLAITLEGRRTTNNALPPQCLDTQRPPFCKSRTTPSKAICKSGSNPPRHCPGLENAG
;
A
#
# COMPACT_ATOMS: atom_id res chain seq x y z
N MET A 1 -8.55 -4.21 -13.56
CA MET A 1 -9.33 -3.59 -12.46
C MET A 1 -8.73 -2.27 -11.92
N LYS A 2 -8.10 -1.39 -12.74
CA LYS A 2 -7.51 -0.12 -12.23
C LYS A 2 -8.44 1.10 -12.36
N GLY A 3 -9.29 1.15 -13.39
CA GLY A 3 -10.15 2.32 -13.65
C GLY A 3 -11.18 2.61 -12.55
N ARG A 4 -11.78 1.56 -11.95
CA ARG A 4 -12.81 1.71 -10.90
C ARG A 4 -12.28 2.34 -9.62
N GLN A 5 -11.01 2.11 -9.29
CA GLN A 5 -10.38 2.62 -8.06
C GLN A 5 -10.11 4.12 -8.18
N ILE A 6 -9.58 4.56 -9.33
CA ILE A 6 -9.33 5.97 -9.63
C ILE A 6 -10.65 6.76 -9.68
N SER A 7 -11.66 6.23 -10.38
CA SER A 7 -12.97 6.87 -10.43
C SER A 7 -13.62 7.00 -9.05
N PHE A 8 -13.44 5.99 -8.18
CA PHE A 8 -13.95 6.06 -6.81
C PHE A 8 -13.26 7.16 -6.02
N ILE A 9 -11.91 7.22 -6.07
CA ILE A 9 -11.14 8.23 -5.34
C ILE A 9 -11.53 9.64 -5.77
N ILE A 10 -11.56 9.91 -7.08
CA ILE A 10 -11.95 11.22 -7.61
C ILE A 10 -13.36 11.61 -7.12
N ARG A 11 -14.32 10.69 -7.24
CA ARG A 11 -15.71 10.95 -6.80
C ARG A 11 -15.82 11.12 -5.29
N ALA A 12 -15.01 10.41 -4.51
CA ALA A 12 -14.95 10.56 -3.06
C ALA A 12 -14.36 11.91 -2.64
N THR A 13 -13.30 12.38 -3.32
CA THR A 13 -12.68 13.69 -3.03
C THR A 13 -13.62 14.86 -3.30
N TYR A 14 -14.46 14.77 -4.33
CA TYR A 14 -15.43 15.81 -4.67
C TYR A 14 -16.83 15.58 -4.05
N ASP A 15 -16.98 14.58 -3.18
CA ASP A 15 -18.27 14.19 -2.57
C ASP A 15 -19.42 14.04 -3.59
N VAL A 16 -19.13 13.44 -4.75
CA VAL A 16 -20.10 13.14 -5.83
C VAL A 16 -20.41 11.64 -5.92
N LEU A 17 -20.18 10.91 -4.83
CA LEU A 17 -20.63 9.53 -4.71
C LEU A 17 -22.15 9.47 -4.53
N PRO A 18 -22.82 8.39 -4.96
CA PRO A 18 -24.25 8.19 -4.73
C PRO A 18 -24.51 7.83 -3.26
N THR A 19 -24.30 8.79 -2.35
CA THR A 19 -24.69 8.71 -0.94
C THR A 19 -26.16 9.14 -0.81
N PRO A 20 -26.92 8.68 0.20
CA PRO A 20 -28.32 9.07 0.35
C PRO A 20 -28.52 10.59 0.41
N LYS A 21 -27.56 11.33 1.00
CA LYS A 21 -27.59 12.80 0.95
C LYS A 21 -27.47 13.36 -0.48
N ASN A 22 -26.59 12.80 -1.30
CA ASN A 22 -26.43 13.27 -2.69
C ASN A 22 -27.59 12.81 -3.58
N LEU A 23 -28.13 11.61 -3.33
CA LEU A 23 -29.32 11.12 -4.01
C LEU A 23 -30.54 11.98 -3.66
N HIS A 24 -30.69 12.41 -2.41
CA HIS A 24 -31.69 13.40 -2.05
C HIS A 24 -31.53 14.71 -2.84
N GLN A 25 -30.29 15.22 -2.96
CA GLN A 25 -30.01 16.45 -3.69
C GLN A 25 -30.33 16.36 -5.19
N TRP A 26 -30.09 15.19 -5.81
CA TRP A 26 -30.23 15.03 -7.26
C TRP A 26 -31.59 14.47 -7.70
N LEU A 27 -32.21 13.63 -6.87
CA LEU A 27 -33.38 12.82 -7.20
C LEU A 27 -34.54 12.98 -6.19
N GLY A 28 -34.32 13.67 -5.07
CA GLY A 28 -35.35 13.85 -4.03
C GLY A 28 -35.59 12.65 -3.12
N GLU A 29 -34.71 11.64 -3.14
CA GLU A 29 -34.80 10.44 -2.27
C GLU A 29 -34.61 10.76 -0.78
N ASP A 30 -34.91 9.84 0.14
CA ASP A 30 -34.69 10.04 1.58
C ASP A 30 -33.17 10.17 1.91
N PRO A 31 -32.72 11.27 2.54
CA PRO A 31 -31.31 11.46 2.89
C PRO A 31 -30.85 10.62 4.10
N SER A 32 -31.74 9.87 4.73
CA SER A 32 -31.50 9.17 5.98
C SER A 32 -30.60 7.94 5.82
N CYS A 33 -29.76 7.69 6.84
CA CYS A 33 -28.93 6.50 6.90
C CYS A 33 -29.77 5.27 7.26
N ALA A 34 -29.71 4.23 6.44
CA ALA A 34 -30.42 2.97 6.66
C ALA A 34 -30.13 2.30 8.02
N LEU A 35 -29.05 2.67 8.73
CA LEU A 35 -28.67 2.08 10.01
C LEU A 35 -29.03 2.92 11.24
N CYS A 36 -29.06 4.25 11.11
CA CYS A 36 -29.21 5.14 12.27
C CYS A 36 -30.12 6.35 12.02
N GLN A 37 -30.75 6.42 10.84
CA GLN A 37 -31.73 7.42 10.44
C GLN A 37 -31.27 8.88 10.57
N THR A 38 -29.96 9.11 10.58
CA THR A 38 -29.36 10.45 10.47
C THR A 38 -28.95 10.74 9.03
N PRO A 39 -28.85 12.00 8.58
CA PRO A 39 -28.45 12.34 7.22
C PRO A 39 -27.11 11.67 6.84
N ALA A 40 -27.16 10.83 5.81
CA ALA A 40 -26.05 9.98 5.39
C ALA A 40 -25.14 10.71 4.39
N THR A 41 -24.31 11.60 4.91
CA THR A 41 -23.15 12.15 4.17
C THR A 41 -22.12 11.07 3.86
N LEU A 42 -21.20 11.35 2.92
CA LEU A 42 -20.05 10.49 2.69
C LEU A 42 -19.23 10.26 3.95
N ARG A 43 -18.95 11.32 4.72
CA ARG A 43 -18.26 11.22 6.03
C ARG A 43 -19.02 10.31 6.99
N HIS A 44 -20.34 10.45 7.05
CA HIS A 44 -21.17 9.61 7.91
C HIS A 44 -21.04 8.13 7.57
N ILE A 45 -21.14 7.76 6.28
CA ILE A 45 -21.06 6.37 5.83
C ILE A 45 -19.66 5.77 6.04
N LEU A 46 -18.61 6.57 5.83
CA LEU A 46 -17.24 6.09 5.90
C LEU A 46 -16.73 5.96 7.34
N THR A 47 -17.04 6.92 8.21
CA THR A 47 -16.46 6.97 9.57
C THR A 47 -17.42 7.45 10.66
N GLY A 48 -18.50 8.16 10.32
CA GLY A 48 -19.34 8.87 11.31
C GLY A 48 -20.56 8.12 11.84
N CYS A 49 -20.95 6.99 11.25
CA CYS A 49 -22.15 6.26 11.68
C CYS A 49 -21.93 5.54 13.03
N LYS A 50 -22.72 5.93 14.05
CA LYS A 50 -22.68 5.36 15.41
C LYS A 50 -23.08 3.89 15.42
N THR A 51 -24.14 3.51 14.69
CA THR A 51 -24.59 2.11 14.59
C THR A 51 -23.55 1.25 13.87
N SER A 52 -22.91 1.77 12.82
CA SER A 52 -21.83 1.06 12.12
C SER A 52 -20.64 0.80 13.04
N LEU A 53 -20.31 1.78 13.90
CA LEU A 53 -19.26 1.66 14.91
C LEU A 53 -19.62 0.60 15.96
N SER A 54 -20.80 0.68 16.57
CA SER A 54 -21.22 -0.26 17.62
C SER A 54 -21.39 -1.70 17.11
N GLN A 55 -21.82 -1.88 15.86
CA GLN A 55 -21.91 -3.19 15.20
C GLN A 55 -20.55 -3.74 14.75
N GLY A 56 -19.45 -3.00 14.91
CA GLY A 56 -18.11 -3.45 14.52
C GLY A 56 -17.86 -3.52 13.01
N ARG A 57 -18.71 -2.88 12.18
CA ARG A 57 -18.58 -2.91 10.71
C ARG A 57 -17.29 -2.26 10.24
N TYR A 58 -16.86 -1.19 10.90
CA TYR A 58 -15.57 -0.55 10.60
C TYR A 58 -14.39 -1.48 10.90
N THR A 59 -14.42 -2.15 12.04
CA THR A 59 -13.42 -3.16 12.41
C THR A 59 -13.34 -4.25 11.36
N TRP A 60 -14.49 -4.77 10.91
CA TRP A 60 -14.51 -5.76 9.83
C TRP A 60 -13.86 -5.24 8.54
N ARG A 61 -14.28 -4.05 8.05
CA ARG A 61 -13.70 -3.44 6.83
C ARG A 61 -12.20 -3.20 6.95
N HIS A 62 -11.73 -2.70 8.09
CA HIS A 62 -10.31 -2.48 8.34
C HIS A 62 -9.53 -3.79 8.39
N ASN A 63 -10.05 -4.81 9.07
CA ASN A 63 -9.43 -6.13 9.13
C ASN A 63 -9.33 -6.79 7.76
N GLN A 64 -10.28 -6.56 6.85
CA GLN A 64 -10.17 -7.01 5.46
C GLN A 64 -8.95 -6.42 4.76
N VAL A 65 -8.74 -5.10 4.90
CA VAL A 65 -7.58 -4.42 4.30
C VAL A 65 -6.27 -4.90 4.93
N LEU A 66 -6.22 -4.98 6.27
CA LEU A 66 -5.04 -5.45 7.00
C LEU A 66 -4.65 -6.87 6.61
N ARG A 67 -5.63 -7.77 6.43
CA ARG A 67 -5.36 -9.13 5.99
C ARG A 67 -4.72 -9.17 4.61
N GLN A 68 -5.22 -8.37 3.66
CA GLN A 68 -4.64 -8.33 2.32
C GLN A 68 -3.20 -7.79 2.32
N LEU A 69 -2.93 -6.80 3.17
CA LEU A 69 -1.57 -6.30 3.39
C LEU A 69 -0.69 -7.39 3.99
N ALA A 70 -1.16 -8.09 5.03
CA ALA A 70 -0.42 -9.17 5.67
C ALA A 70 -0.06 -10.29 4.69
N ILE A 71 -1.00 -10.74 3.85
CA ILE A 71 -0.75 -11.75 2.80
C ILE A 71 0.36 -11.29 1.85
N THR A 72 0.29 -10.04 1.40
CA THR A 72 1.27 -9.48 0.45
C THR A 72 2.66 -9.38 1.08
N LEU A 73 2.73 -8.91 2.33
CA LEU A 73 3.97 -8.78 3.08
C LEU A 73 4.60 -10.15 3.39
N GLU A 74 3.79 -11.13 3.79
CA GLU A 74 4.26 -12.46 4.11
C GLU A 74 4.80 -13.19 2.87
N GLY A 75 4.14 -13.01 1.72
CA GLY A 75 4.65 -13.48 0.43
C GLY A 75 6.00 -12.84 0.08
N ARG A 76 6.16 -11.53 0.32
CA ARG A 76 7.44 -10.84 0.09
C ARG A 76 8.52 -11.28 1.09
N ARG A 77 8.16 -11.50 2.34
CA ARG A 77 9.07 -12.01 3.38
C ARG A 77 9.61 -13.38 3.00
N THR A 78 8.73 -14.30 2.64
CA THR A 78 9.09 -15.68 2.30
C THR A 78 9.97 -15.72 1.06
N THR A 79 9.61 -14.96 0.01
CA THR A 79 10.44 -14.87 -1.20
C THR A 79 11.82 -14.31 -0.92
N ASN A 80 11.94 -13.24 -0.11
CA ASN A 80 13.23 -12.67 0.26
C ASN A 80 14.08 -13.62 1.12
N ASN A 81 13.47 -14.32 2.07
CA ASN A 81 14.18 -15.26 2.95
C ASN A 81 14.61 -16.53 2.22
N ALA A 82 13.91 -16.92 1.16
CA ALA A 82 14.28 -18.04 0.29
C ALA A 82 15.38 -17.69 -0.71
N LEU A 83 15.69 -16.41 -0.90
CA LEU A 83 16.88 -16.03 -1.67
C LEU A 83 18.11 -16.47 -0.89
N PRO A 84 19.14 -17.03 -1.55
CA PRO A 84 20.43 -17.21 -0.91
C PRO A 84 20.87 -15.87 -0.34
N PRO A 85 21.59 -15.85 0.82
CA PRO A 85 22.14 -14.62 1.35
C PRO A 85 22.85 -13.94 0.20
N GLN A 86 22.35 -12.76 -0.19
CA GLN A 86 23.04 -11.98 -1.20
C GLN A 86 24.44 -11.83 -0.65
N CYS A 87 25.43 -12.32 -1.40
CA CYS A 87 26.81 -12.05 -1.07
C CYS A 87 26.88 -10.53 -1.03
N LEU A 88 26.92 -9.96 0.18
CA LEU A 88 27.13 -8.53 0.39
C LEU A 88 28.59 -8.30 0.05
N ASP A 89 28.93 -8.45 -1.23
CA ASP A 89 30.17 -7.92 -1.76
C ASP A 89 30.00 -6.40 -1.77
N THR A 90 30.37 -5.84 -0.62
CA THR A 90 31.24 -4.67 -0.54
C THR A 90 30.81 -3.53 -1.45
N GLN A 91 29.60 -3.01 -1.23
CA GLN A 91 29.37 -1.56 -1.33
C GLN A 91 28.93 -0.99 0.01
N ARG A 92 29.46 -1.53 1.11
CA ARG A 92 29.55 -0.74 2.33
C ARG A 92 30.86 0.05 2.22
N PRO A 93 30.84 1.35 1.84
CA PRO A 93 32.06 2.14 1.91
C PRO A 93 32.61 2.00 3.33
N PRO A 94 33.92 1.78 3.49
CA PRO A 94 34.52 1.59 4.80
C PRO A 94 34.13 2.76 5.69
N PHE A 95 33.73 2.45 6.94
CA PHE A 95 33.38 3.47 7.91
C PHE A 95 34.61 4.36 8.17
N CYS A 96 34.60 5.56 7.59
CA CYS A 96 35.65 6.52 7.78
C CYS A 96 35.48 7.14 9.18
N LYS A 97 36.34 6.76 10.12
CA LYS A 97 36.44 7.45 11.42
C LYS A 97 36.78 8.92 11.16
N SER A 98 36.22 9.84 11.94
CA SER A 98 36.16 11.30 11.71
C SER A 98 37.50 12.06 11.79
N ARG A 99 38.63 11.45 11.43
CA ARG A 99 39.93 12.11 11.48
C ARG A 99 40.98 11.57 10.49
N THR A 100 40.56 11.23 9.27
CA THR A 100 41.52 10.99 8.17
C THR A 100 40.93 11.47 6.86
N THR A 101 41.63 12.37 6.18
CA THR A 101 41.23 12.96 4.91
C THR A 101 41.29 11.91 3.78
N PRO A 102 40.28 11.83 2.89
CA PRO A 102 40.29 10.86 1.80
C PRO A 102 41.26 11.32 0.70
N SER A 103 42.23 10.48 0.36
CA SER A 103 43.12 10.70 -0.78
C SER A 103 42.38 10.43 -2.10
N LYS A 104 42.70 11.25 -3.11
CA LYS A 104 42.12 11.24 -4.46
C LYS A 104 42.42 9.92 -5.20
N ALA A 105 41.46 9.02 -5.26
CA ALA A 105 41.32 8.01 -6.31
C ALA A 105 39.82 7.79 -6.56
N ILE A 106 39.16 8.77 -7.15
CA ILE A 106 38.72 8.76 -8.56
C ILE A 106 37.82 7.55 -8.86
N CYS A 107 36.53 7.82 -8.66
CA CYS A 107 35.41 7.30 -9.41
C CYS A 107 35.78 7.05 -10.88
N LYS A 108 35.60 5.80 -11.34
CA LYS A 108 35.30 5.55 -12.75
C LYS A 108 33.90 4.95 -12.81
N SER A 109 32.97 5.76 -13.26
CA SER A 109 31.65 5.35 -13.74
C SER A 109 31.83 4.45 -14.97
N GLY A 110 31.09 3.34 -15.02
CA GLY A 110 31.09 2.47 -16.20
C GLY A 110 30.11 1.32 -16.10
N SER A 111 28.94 1.50 -16.74
CA SER A 111 28.05 0.48 -17.33
C SER A 111 27.34 -0.57 -16.45
N ASN A 112 26.03 -0.67 -16.65
CA ASN A 112 25.19 -1.86 -16.48
C ASN A 112 24.46 -2.07 -17.83
N PRO A 113 23.83 -3.22 -18.21
CA PRO A 113 23.81 -4.63 -17.74
C PRO A 113 24.20 -5.62 -18.91
N PRO A 114 23.96 -6.97 -18.94
CA PRO A 114 23.07 -7.80 -18.12
C PRO A 114 23.53 -9.20 -17.67
N ARG A 115 22.75 -9.71 -16.70
CA ARG A 115 22.31 -11.11 -16.50
C ARG A 115 23.23 -12.21 -17.04
N HIS A 116 23.92 -12.91 -16.14
CA HIS A 116 24.10 -14.35 -16.25
C HIS A 116 24.36 -14.95 -14.86
N CYS A 117 23.52 -15.90 -14.44
CA CYS A 117 23.87 -16.82 -13.37
C CYS A 117 24.20 -18.16 -14.03
N PRO A 118 25.48 -18.58 -14.14
CA PRO A 118 25.83 -19.94 -14.49
C PRO A 118 25.99 -20.79 -13.22
N GLY A 119 25.61 -22.07 -13.32
CA GLY A 119 26.10 -23.10 -12.40
C GLY A 119 25.05 -23.97 -11.71
N LEU A 120 24.20 -24.67 -12.47
CA LEU A 120 23.75 -26.01 -12.08
C LEU A 120 24.45 -26.98 -13.02
N GLU A 121 25.66 -27.41 -12.67
CA GLU A 121 26.32 -28.50 -13.38
C GLU A 121 27.07 -29.42 -12.41
N ASN A 122 26.76 -30.71 -12.58
CA ASN A 122 27.49 -31.90 -12.14
C ASN A 122 27.21 -32.41 -10.72
N ALA A 123 26.13 -33.18 -10.60
CA ALA A 123 26.11 -34.34 -9.71
C ALA A 123 26.88 -35.48 -10.42
N GLY A 124 28.01 -35.85 -9.84
CA GLY A 124 28.66 -37.14 -10.08
C GLY A 124 28.04 -38.25 -9.24
#